data_AF-A0A2D7N7N6-F1
#
_entry.id   AF-A0A2D7N7N6-F1
#
_cell.length_a   1.000
_cell.length_b   1.000
_cell.length_c   1.000
_cell.angle_alpha   90.00
_cell.angle_beta   90.00
_cell.angle_gamma   90.00
#
_symmetry.space_group_name_H-M   'P 1'
#
loop_
_entity.id
_entity.type
_entity.pdbx_description
1 polymer ?
#
loop_
_entity_poly.entity_id
_entity_poly.type
_entity_poly.pdbx_seq_one_letter_code
_entity_poly.pdbx_strand_id
1 'polypeptide(L)'
;MRVLVVKTSSMGDLVHTLPALTDAYTALGDIRFDWVCEPAFAEIPHWHPSVGDVLAIPLRRWKGRLHRLLLSNDLAAYKQVLGAEHYDAVIDAQGLLKSAYLITRFTNGPKHGFDRRSAKEGWAASVYDVRHRVDRSKHAISRTRELFAHALGYAVPDTDPDASIDLGRPFDLADRLVLVTQASRQRKCWSDQAWRLVIEDALPQFSEVVLPVGSDSEFEAVRRLTEGLPVRILNQQSLSDVAAAISGAQAVVSVDTGLAHIAGALGIPLLALYGPTKPGLVGPVGEQSHILKSSTGQMDDIAADEVMMWVSQLDRASAG
;
A
#
# COMPACT_ATOMS: atom_id res chain seq x y z
N MET A 1 -10.11 19.75 -13.29
CA MET A 1 -8.93 20.13 -12.48
C MET A 1 -7.92 18.98 -12.52
N ARG A 2 -6.63 19.25 -12.75
CA ARG A 2 -5.56 18.23 -12.84
C ARG A 2 -4.57 18.41 -11.69
N VAL A 3 -4.40 17.36 -10.89
CA VAL A 3 -3.60 17.38 -9.66
C VAL A 3 -2.47 16.35 -9.74
N LEU A 4 -1.25 16.75 -9.39
CA LEU A 4 -0.14 15.80 -9.29
C LEU A 4 0.01 15.31 -7.85
N VAL A 5 -0.07 14.01 -7.63
CA VAL A 5 0.17 13.35 -6.35
C VAL A 5 1.62 12.89 -6.27
N VAL A 6 2.37 13.39 -5.29
CA VAL A 6 3.72 12.90 -4.97
C VAL A 6 3.65 11.98 -3.76
N LYS A 7 3.53 10.68 -4.03
CA LYS A 7 3.55 9.60 -3.03
C LYS A 7 4.27 8.39 -3.59
N THR A 8 5.53 8.23 -3.20
CA THR A 8 6.43 7.35 -3.96
C THR A 8 6.62 5.95 -3.41
N SER A 9 6.50 5.80 -2.09
CA SER A 9 6.72 4.54 -1.38
C SER A 9 6.27 4.68 0.08
N SER A 10 6.13 3.61 0.84
CA SER A 10 6.12 2.18 0.48
C SER A 10 4.79 1.73 -0.14
N MET A 11 4.67 0.47 -0.54
CA MET A 11 3.44 -0.08 -1.14
C MET A 11 2.17 0.25 -0.34
N GLY A 12 2.19 0.05 0.98
CA GLY A 12 1.07 0.39 1.86
C GLY A 12 0.76 1.89 1.90
N ASP A 13 1.79 2.75 1.87
CA ASP A 13 1.59 4.21 1.84
C ASP A 13 0.87 4.67 0.56
N LEU A 14 1.04 3.98 -0.58
CA LEU A 14 0.31 4.27 -1.82
C LEU A 14 -1.17 3.88 -1.68
N VAL A 15 -1.44 2.66 -1.20
CA VAL A 15 -2.82 2.19 -0.98
C VAL A 15 -3.56 3.10 0.00
N HIS A 16 -2.88 3.54 1.08
CA HIS A 16 -3.44 4.49 2.05
C HIS A 16 -3.75 5.88 1.48
N THR A 17 -3.27 6.18 0.28
CA THR A 17 -3.51 7.46 -0.40
C THR A 17 -4.75 7.40 -1.30
N LEU A 18 -5.16 6.20 -1.75
CA LEU A 18 -6.34 6.03 -2.64
C LEU A 18 -7.61 6.66 -2.06
N PRO A 19 -7.96 6.53 -0.76
CA PRO A 19 -9.18 7.14 -0.24
C PRO A 19 -9.23 8.66 -0.31
N ALA A 20 -8.06 9.32 -0.30
CA ALA A 20 -8.01 10.77 -0.45
C ALA A 20 -8.34 11.22 -1.89
N LEU A 21 -8.12 10.35 -2.89
CA LEU A 21 -8.53 10.61 -4.27
C LEU A 21 -10.04 10.42 -4.40
N THR A 22 -10.61 9.36 -3.80
CA THR A 22 -12.06 9.13 -3.74
C THR A 22 -12.80 10.29 -3.10
N ASP A 23 -12.33 10.76 -1.93
CA ASP A 23 -12.89 11.92 -1.23
C ASP A 23 -12.90 13.17 -2.14
N ALA A 24 -11.77 13.45 -2.77
CA ALA A 24 -11.62 14.62 -3.63
C ALA A 24 -12.48 14.53 -4.90
N TYR A 25 -12.59 13.35 -5.50
CA TYR A 25 -13.46 13.10 -6.64
C TYR A 25 -14.92 13.30 -6.28
N THR A 26 -15.35 12.77 -5.14
CA THR A 26 -16.72 12.91 -4.61
C THR A 26 -17.06 14.37 -4.30
N ALA A 27 -16.12 15.12 -3.71
CA ALA A 27 -16.36 16.49 -3.29
C ALA A 27 -16.35 17.52 -4.45
N LEU A 28 -15.50 17.32 -5.45
CA LEU A 28 -15.22 18.33 -6.48
C LEU A 28 -15.74 17.97 -7.87
N GLY A 29 -15.92 16.68 -8.18
CA GLY A 29 -16.27 16.19 -9.51
C GLY A 29 -15.18 16.44 -10.56
N ASP A 30 -15.11 15.60 -11.60
CA ASP A 30 -14.24 15.78 -12.78
C ASP A 30 -12.74 16.13 -12.50
N ILE A 31 -12.25 15.79 -11.30
CA ILE A 31 -10.85 15.90 -10.93
C ILE A 31 -10.06 14.72 -11.51
N ARG A 32 -8.88 15.01 -12.05
CA ARG A 32 -7.95 14.01 -12.59
C ARG A 32 -6.63 14.09 -11.83
N PHE A 33 -6.07 12.93 -11.54
CA PHE A 33 -4.81 12.82 -10.82
C PHE A 33 -3.75 12.20 -11.69
N ASP A 34 -2.58 12.82 -11.74
CA ASP A 34 -1.37 12.12 -12.12
C ASP A 34 -0.58 11.77 -10.87
N TRP A 35 0.24 10.73 -10.93
CA TRP A 35 0.89 10.21 -9.73
C TRP A 35 2.36 9.90 -9.96
N VAL A 36 3.23 10.43 -9.09
CA VAL A 36 4.65 10.07 -9.06
C VAL A 36 4.92 8.92 -8.08
N CYS A 37 5.42 7.78 -8.56
CA CYS A 37 5.79 6.67 -7.70
C CYS A 37 7.01 5.85 -8.15
N GLU A 38 7.51 4.95 -7.28
CA GLU A 38 8.53 3.99 -7.69
C GLU A 38 7.96 3.01 -8.74
N PRO A 39 8.74 2.60 -9.77
CA PRO A 39 8.25 1.71 -10.83
C PRO A 39 7.68 0.38 -10.32
N ALA A 40 8.25 -0.15 -9.23
CA ALA A 40 7.78 -1.40 -8.62
C ALA A 40 6.35 -1.33 -8.08
N PHE A 41 5.77 -0.14 -7.95
CA PHE A 41 4.42 0.08 -7.42
C PHE A 41 3.52 0.85 -8.40
N ALA A 42 3.95 1.01 -9.66
CA ALA A 42 3.28 1.85 -10.66
C ALA A 42 1.89 1.33 -11.05
N GLU A 43 1.57 0.07 -10.78
CA GLU A 43 0.22 -0.47 -11.01
C GLU A 43 -0.80 0.08 -10.00
N ILE A 44 -0.41 0.33 -8.74
CA ILE A 44 -1.35 0.71 -7.68
C ILE A 44 -2.13 1.99 -7.99
N PRO A 45 -1.51 3.09 -8.45
CA PRO A 45 -2.27 4.29 -8.80
C PRO A 45 -3.30 4.06 -9.92
N HIS A 46 -3.00 3.19 -10.90
CA HIS A 46 -3.92 2.91 -12.01
C HIS A 46 -5.18 2.16 -11.57
N TRP A 47 -5.19 1.59 -10.36
CA TRP A 47 -6.38 0.95 -9.82
C TRP A 47 -7.47 1.94 -9.42
N HIS A 48 -7.22 3.25 -9.44
CA HIS A 48 -8.24 4.24 -9.10
C HIS A 48 -8.71 4.97 -10.36
N PRO A 49 -10.03 5.06 -10.63
CA PRO A 49 -10.58 5.55 -11.90
C PRO A 49 -10.26 7.01 -12.22
N SER A 50 -9.99 7.82 -11.19
CA SER A 50 -9.60 9.23 -11.35
C SER A 50 -8.10 9.44 -11.67
N VAL A 51 -7.29 8.38 -11.68
CA VAL A 51 -5.86 8.47 -12.03
C VAL A 51 -5.67 8.36 -13.54
N GLY A 52 -4.91 9.29 -14.10
CA GLY A 52 -4.47 9.32 -15.49
C GLY A 52 -3.03 8.81 -15.61
N ASP A 53 -2.07 9.74 -15.71
CA ASP A 53 -0.67 9.38 -15.97
C ASP A 53 0.07 9.00 -14.68
N VAL A 54 0.88 7.94 -14.76
CA VAL A 54 1.77 7.54 -13.67
C VAL A 54 3.23 7.78 -14.05
N LEU A 55 3.86 8.71 -13.35
CA LEU A 55 5.27 9.06 -13.49
C LEU A 55 6.13 8.10 -12.63
N ALA A 56 6.52 6.98 -13.23
CA ALA A 56 7.34 5.94 -12.59
C ALA A 56 8.82 6.36 -12.48
N ILE A 57 9.23 6.88 -11.32
CA ILE A 57 10.59 7.39 -11.08
C ILE A 57 11.39 6.45 -10.16
N PRO A 58 12.50 5.84 -10.64
CA PRO A 58 13.29 4.86 -9.90
C PRO A 58 14.22 5.52 -8.87
N LEU A 59 13.64 6.32 -7.97
CA LEU A 59 14.37 7.06 -6.95
C LEU A 59 15.31 6.17 -6.12
N ARG A 60 14.94 4.91 -5.85
CA ARG A 60 15.79 3.93 -5.15
C ARG A 60 17.11 3.64 -5.86
N ARG A 61 17.15 3.61 -7.20
CA ARG A 61 18.38 3.35 -7.97
C ARG A 61 19.44 4.43 -7.74
N TRP A 62 19.03 5.64 -7.41
CA TRP A 62 19.91 6.79 -7.17
C TRP A 62 20.40 6.93 -5.73
N LYS A 63 19.96 6.04 -4.81
CA LYS A 63 20.49 6.01 -3.45
C LYS A 63 22.02 5.79 -3.49
N GLY A 64 22.78 6.71 -2.90
CA GLY A 64 24.25 6.71 -2.93
C GLY A 64 24.90 7.13 -4.26
N ARG A 65 24.11 7.41 -5.31
CA ARG A 65 24.57 7.83 -6.64
C ARG A 65 23.99 9.18 -7.09
N LEU A 66 23.46 9.96 -6.14
CA LEU A 66 22.88 11.29 -6.41
C LEU A 66 23.85 12.25 -7.09
N HIS A 67 25.13 12.22 -6.73
CA HIS A 67 26.16 13.02 -7.38
C HIS A 67 26.22 12.73 -8.89
N ARG A 68 25.99 11.48 -9.30
CA ARG A 68 26.07 11.05 -10.70
C ARG A 68 24.86 11.53 -11.52
N LEU A 69 23.68 11.62 -10.89
CA LEU A 69 22.50 12.26 -11.48
C LEU A 69 22.70 13.78 -11.61
N LEU A 70 23.24 14.42 -10.56
CA LEU A 70 23.46 15.87 -10.52
C LEU A 70 24.53 16.34 -11.53
N LEU A 71 25.45 15.44 -11.91
CA LEU A 71 26.56 15.69 -12.83
C LEU A 71 26.29 15.21 -14.27
N SER A 72 25.14 14.58 -14.55
CA SER A 72 24.79 14.08 -15.89
C SER A 72 23.71 14.94 -16.58
N ASN A 73 23.66 14.86 -17.91
CA ASN A 73 22.57 15.44 -18.72
C ASN A 73 21.20 14.84 -18.37
N ASP A 74 21.15 13.73 -17.62
CA ASP A 74 19.92 13.09 -17.17
C ASP A 74 19.11 13.99 -16.25
N LEU A 75 19.74 14.90 -15.49
CA LEU A 75 19.00 15.81 -14.60
C LEU A 75 18.16 16.83 -15.39
N ALA A 76 18.66 17.32 -16.53
CA ALA A 76 17.92 18.27 -17.35
C ALA A 76 16.69 17.60 -17.97
N ALA A 77 16.88 16.41 -18.55
CA ALA A 77 15.79 15.59 -19.08
C ALA A 77 14.77 15.22 -17.99
N TYR A 78 15.27 14.83 -16.81
CA TYR A 78 14.42 14.51 -15.65
C TYR A 78 13.56 15.69 -15.18
N LYS A 79 14.16 16.89 -15.08
CA LYS A 79 13.42 18.12 -14.76
C LYS A 79 12.41 18.46 -15.84
N GLN A 80 12.77 18.28 -17.10
CA GLN A 80 11.88 18.53 -18.22
C GLN A 80 10.64 17.62 -18.15
N VAL A 81 10.81 16.32 -17.84
CA VAL A 81 9.69 15.39 -17.66
C VAL A 81 8.78 15.82 -16.49
N LEU A 82 9.36 16.14 -15.33
CA LEU A 82 8.57 16.54 -14.15
C LEU A 82 7.85 17.88 -14.30
N GLY A 83 8.42 18.80 -15.08
CA GLY A 83 7.88 20.13 -15.34
C GLY A 83 7.12 20.27 -16.66
N ALA A 84 6.95 19.18 -17.43
CA ALA A 84 6.33 19.21 -18.76
C ALA A 84 4.88 19.67 -18.69
N GLU A 85 4.15 19.15 -17.71
CA GLU A 85 2.73 19.42 -17.50
C GLU A 85 2.54 20.48 -16.41
N HIS A 86 1.59 21.39 -16.62
CA HIS A 86 1.15 22.33 -15.59
C HIS A 86 -0.03 21.73 -14.80
N TYR A 87 0.09 21.73 -13.48
CA TYR A 87 -0.93 21.22 -12.56
C TYR A 87 -1.60 22.34 -11.79
N ASP A 88 -2.90 22.22 -11.57
CA ASP A 88 -3.68 23.14 -10.73
C ASP A 88 -3.22 23.05 -9.26
N ALA A 89 -2.78 21.86 -8.84
CA ALA A 89 -2.15 21.61 -7.55
C ALA A 89 -1.16 20.44 -7.64
N VAL A 90 -0.04 20.55 -6.92
CA VAL A 90 0.90 19.45 -6.68
C VAL A 90 0.84 19.12 -5.19
N ILE A 91 0.41 17.91 -4.83
CA ILE A 91 0.25 17.48 -3.43
C ILE A 91 1.36 16.48 -3.06
N ASP A 92 2.33 16.91 -2.25
CA ASP A 92 3.34 16.03 -1.67
C ASP A 92 2.85 15.41 -0.36
N ALA A 93 2.21 14.25 -0.51
CA ALA A 93 1.72 13.42 0.60
C ALA A 93 2.80 12.50 1.18
N GLN A 94 4.03 12.54 0.66
CA GLN A 94 5.15 11.75 1.16
C GLN A 94 5.80 12.45 2.37
N GLY A 95 6.03 13.76 2.28
CA GLY A 95 6.58 14.57 3.37
C GLY A 95 8.02 14.20 3.76
N LEU A 96 8.85 13.82 2.77
CA LEU A 96 10.27 13.49 2.92
C LEU A 96 11.13 14.47 2.13
N LEU A 97 12.38 14.68 2.53
CA LEU A 97 13.35 15.51 1.81
C LEU A 97 13.57 15.00 0.40
N LYS A 98 13.60 13.67 0.23
CA LYS A 98 13.80 13.06 -1.06
C LYS A 98 12.66 13.39 -2.04
N SER A 99 11.41 13.26 -1.62
CA SER A 99 10.27 13.60 -2.48
C SER A 99 10.25 15.11 -2.75
N ALA A 100 10.40 15.93 -1.72
CA ALA A 100 10.37 17.37 -1.85
C ALA A 100 11.45 17.90 -2.80
N TYR A 101 12.72 17.59 -2.55
CA TYR A 101 13.84 18.20 -3.28
C TYR A 101 14.13 17.55 -4.63
N LEU A 102 13.80 16.27 -4.83
CA LEU A 102 14.08 15.57 -6.08
C LEU A 102 12.86 15.44 -6.98
N ILE A 103 11.64 15.64 -6.49
CA ILE A 103 10.42 15.57 -7.31
C ILE A 103 9.69 16.89 -7.24
N THR A 104 9.06 17.19 -6.10
CA THR A 104 8.10 18.30 -5.94
C THR A 104 8.69 19.66 -6.33
N ARG A 105 9.98 19.87 -6.10
CA ARG A 105 10.67 21.11 -6.49
C ARG A 105 10.67 21.36 -8.01
N PHE A 106 10.69 20.31 -8.81
CA PHE A 106 10.84 20.39 -10.27
C PHE A 106 9.51 20.30 -11.03
N THR A 107 8.39 20.18 -10.31
CA THR A 107 7.06 20.14 -10.91
C THR A 107 6.52 21.55 -11.12
N ASN A 108 5.59 21.69 -12.08
CA ASN A 108 4.99 22.95 -12.46
C ASN A 108 3.55 23.06 -11.91
N GLY A 109 3.33 24.00 -10.98
CA GLY A 109 2.07 24.19 -10.27
C GLY A 109 2.27 24.58 -8.79
N PRO A 110 1.22 25.05 -8.09
CA PRO A 110 1.25 25.34 -6.66
C PRO A 110 1.55 24.07 -5.84
N LYS A 111 2.58 24.11 -4.98
CA LYS A 111 3.04 22.94 -4.21
C LYS A 111 2.44 22.95 -2.81
N HIS A 112 1.61 21.96 -2.54
CA HIS A 112 1.02 21.69 -1.24
C HIS A 112 1.75 20.55 -0.55
N GLY A 113 1.89 20.63 0.77
CA GLY A 113 2.40 19.53 1.57
C GLY A 113 2.27 19.80 3.06
N PHE A 114 2.75 18.85 3.86
CA PHE A 114 2.73 19.00 5.32
C PHE A 114 3.63 20.14 5.81
N ASP A 115 3.23 20.81 6.88
CA ASP A 115 4.08 21.76 7.58
C ASP A 115 5.26 21.06 8.32
N ARG A 116 6.15 21.86 8.91
CA ARG A 116 7.34 21.35 9.63
C ARG A 116 7.02 20.41 10.78
N ARG A 117 5.86 20.56 11.43
CA ARG A 117 5.46 19.77 12.60
C ARG A 117 4.71 18.50 12.19
N SER A 118 4.13 18.48 10.99
CA SER A 118 3.35 17.38 10.44
C SER A 118 4.15 16.47 9.52
N ALA A 119 5.12 16.98 8.78
CA ALA A 119 5.93 16.17 7.87
C ALA A 119 6.75 15.10 8.61
N LYS A 120 7.04 13.97 7.94
CA LYS A 120 7.95 12.93 8.46
C LYS A 120 9.36 13.51 8.63
N GLU A 121 9.80 14.32 7.66
CA GLU A 121 11.03 15.10 7.70
C GLU A 121 10.70 16.59 7.56
N GLY A 122 10.67 17.33 8.68
CA GLY A 122 10.16 18.70 8.73
C GLY A 122 10.78 19.68 7.73
N TRP A 123 12.02 19.45 7.30
CA TRP A 123 12.70 20.27 6.30
C TRP A 123 12.10 20.14 4.88
N ALA A 124 11.31 19.10 4.59
CA ALA A 124 10.59 18.98 3.33
C ALA A 124 9.66 20.19 3.08
N ALA A 125 9.11 20.75 4.16
CA ALA A 125 8.20 21.90 4.11
C ALA A 125 8.78 23.16 3.46
N SER A 126 10.11 23.31 3.35
CA SER A 126 10.70 24.47 2.69
C SER A 126 10.56 24.47 1.17
N VAL A 127 10.14 23.35 0.57
CA VAL A 127 9.86 23.27 -0.88
C VAL A 127 8.42 23.65 -1.20
N TYR A 128 7.50 23.54 -0.24
CA TYR A 128 6.08 23.73 -0.47
C TYR A 128 5.71 25.22 -0.41
N ASP A 129 4.89 25.63 -1.38
CA ASP A 129 4.29 26.97 -1.47
C ASP A 129 3.19 27.14 -0.42
N VAL A 130 2.38 26.09 -0.23
CA VAL A 130 1.29 26.03 0.76
C VAL A 130 1.52 24.88 1.72
N ARG A 131 1.43 25.14 3.02
CA ARG A 131 1.79 24.18 4.08
C ARG A 131 0.58 23.91 4.98
N HIS A 132 0.31 22.63 5.18
CA HIS A 132 -0.87 22.18 5.90
C HIS A 132 -0.49 21.51 7.21
N ARG A 133 -1.12 21.94 8.31
CA ARG A 133 -0.97 21.30 9.61
C ARG A 133 -1.95 20.13 9.69
N VAL A 134 -1.41 18.94 9.86
CA VAL A 134 -2.15 17.68 10.03
C VAL A 134 -1.61 16.92 11.24
N ASP A 135 -2.46 16.47 12.13
CA ASP A 135 -2.02 15.76 13.34
C ASP A 135 -1.27 14.47 12.99
N ARG A 136 -0.15 14.22 13.68
CA ARG A 136 0.69 13.02 13.52
C ARG A 136 0.19 11.83 14.33
N SER A 137 -0.70 12.05 15.28
CA SER A 137 -1.33 10.99 16.08
C SER A 137 -2.38 10.19 15.26
N LYS A 138 -2.93 10.80 14.21
CA LYS A 138 -3.93 10.20 13.32
C LYS A 138 -3.33 9.07 12.46
N HIS A 139 -4.20 8.15 12.06
CA HIS A 139 -3.87 7.09 11.10
C HIS A 139 -3.41 7.66 9.75
N ALA A 140 -2.50 6.98 9.06
CA ALA A 140 -1.91 7.44 7.80
C ALA A 140 -2.95 7.77 6.70
N ILE A 141 -4.03 7.00 6.63
CA ILE A 141 -5.17 7.25 5.72
C ILE A 141 -5.81 8.60 6.07
N SER A 142 -6.25 8.79 7.32
CA SER A 142 -6.89 10.03 7.78
C SER A 142 -6.00 11.26 7.58
N ARG A 143 -4.69 11.11 7.78
CA ARG A 143 -3.72 12.19 7.55
C ARG A 143 -3.64 12.59 6.07
N THR A 144 -3.71 11.62 5.17
CA THR A 144 -3.65 11.87 3.72
C THR A 144 -4.96 12.48 3.23
N ARG A 145 -6.11 11.97 3.68
CA ARG A 145 -7.44 12.56 3.42
C ARG A 145 -7.50 14.02 3.87
N GLU A 146 -7.06 14.30 5.09
CA GLU A 146 -7.00 15.66 5.62
C GLU A 146 -6.06 16.59 4.83
N LEU A 147 -4.90 16.09 4.37
CA LEU A 147 -4.01 16.87 3.52
C LEU A 147 -4.67 17.25 2.19
N PHE A 148 -5.37 16.31 1.53
CA PHE A 148 -6.04 16.56 0.26
C PHE A 148 -7.20 17.54 0.42
N ALA A 149 -8.01 17.37 1.46
CA ALA A 149 -9.10 18.28 1.82
C ALA A 149 -8.60 19.72 1.98
N HIS A 150 -7.54 19.92 2.79
CA HIS A 150 -6.95 21.24 2.99
C HIS A 150 -6.28 21.81 1.74
N ALA A 151 -5.65 20.95 0.92
CA ALA A 151 -4.99 21.38 -0.31
C ALA A 151 -5.96 21.80 -1.42
N LEU A 152 -7.09 21.10 -1.53
CA LEU A 152 -8.06 21.29 -2.61
C LEU A 152 -9.30 22.09 -2.18
N GLY A 153 -9.40 22.44 -0.90
CA GLY A 153 -10.42 23.37 -0.39
C GLY A 153 -11.80 22.74 -0.15
N TYR A 154 -11.86 21.45 0.19
CA TYR A 154 -13.11 20.77 0.54
C TYR A 154 -13.11 20.29 2.00
N ALA A 155 -14.28 19.96 2.54
CA ALA A 155 -14.41 19.48 3.93
C ALA A 155 -13.94 18.01 4.05
N VAL A 156 -13.16 17.69 5.10
CA VAL A 156 -12.74 16.31 5.37
C VAL A 156 -14.00 15.45 5.60
N PRO A 157 -14.25 14.40 4.79
CA PRO A 157 -15.44 13.58 4.97
C PRO A 157 -15.38 12.75 6.25
N ASP A 158 -16.52 12.58 6.90
CA ASP A 158 -16.69 11.73 8.10
C ASP A 158 -17.08 10.28 7.74
N THR A 159 -17.07 9.95 6.45
CA THR A 159 -17.32 8.59 5.95
C THR A 159 -16.09 7.71 6.12
N ASP A 160 -16.32 6.40 6.17
CA ASP A 160 -15.25 5.41 6.11
C ASP A 160 -14.40 5.59 4.85
N PRO A 161 -13.09 5.28 4.93
CA PRO A 161 -12.20 5.43 3.79
C PRO A 161 -12.51 4.39 2.72
N ASP A 162 -13.01 4.85 1.57
CA ASP A 162 -13.19 4.04 0.38
C ASP A 162 -12.00 4.22 -0.56
N ALA A 163 -11.29 3.14 -0.90
CA ALA A 163 -10.16 3.19 -1.82
C ALA A 163 -10.58 3.14 -3.31
N SER A 164 -11.85 2.84 -3.60
CA SER A 164 -12.45 2.72 -4.94
C SER A 164 -11.55 1.97 -5.94
N ILE A 165 -11.01 0.84 -5.51
CA ILE A 165 -10.11 0.00 -6.32
C ILE A 165 -10.89 -0.68 -7.44
N ASP A 166 -10.54 -0.37 -8.67
CA ASP A 166 -10.96 -1.01 -9.90
C ASP A 166 -9.74 -1.59 -10.63
N LEU A 167 -9.67 -2.92 -10.67
CA LEU A 167 -8.58 -3.63 -11.37
C LEU A 167 -8.80 -3.70 -12.89
N GLY A 168 -9.92 -3.20 -13.40
CA GLY A 168 -10.26 -3.16 -14.83
C GLY A 168 -10.46 -4.54 -15.45
N ARG A 169 -10.71 -5.57 -14.63
CA ARG A 169 -10.81 -6.96 -15.06
C ARG A 169 -11.64 -7.80 -14.07
N PRO A 170 -12.30 -8.86 -14.55
CA PRO A 170 -12.99 -9.78 -13.67
C PRO A 170 -11.99 -10.56 -12.80
N PHE A 171 -12.45 -10.97 -11.63
CA PHE A 171 -11.77 -11.93 -10.76
C PHE A 171 -12.76 -13.04 -10.41
N ASP A 172 -12.25 -14.27 -10.31
CA ASP A 172 -13.07 -15.41 -9.92
C ASP A 172 -13.21 -15.45 -8.40
N LEU A 173 -14.44 -15.39 -7.91
CA LEU A 173 -14.75 -15.74 -6.53
C LEU A 173 -14.47 -17.23 -6.36
N ALA A 174 -13.43 -17.54 -5.60
CA ALA A 174 -13.02 -18.91 -5.32
C ALA A 174 -13.08 -19.17 -3.82
N ASP A 175 -13.31 -20.43 -3.46
CA ASP A 175 -13.10 -20.93 -2.11
C ASP A 175 -11.59 -21.00 -1.81
N ARG A 176 -11.00 -19.81 -1.64
CA ARG A 176 -9.56 -19.56 -1.62
C ARG A 176 -9.16 -18.85 -0.32
N LEU A 177 -8.08 -19.35 0.28
CA LEU A 177 -7.34 -18.66 1.34
C LEU A 177 -6.02 -18.12 0.78
N VAL A 178 -5.73 -16.83 0.98
CA VAL A 178 -4.45 -16.23 0.61
C VAL A 178 -3.58 -16.07 1.85
N LEU A 179 -2.37 -16.63 1.82
CA LEU A 179 -1.40 -16.54 2.92
C LEU A 179 -0.20 -15.71 2.49
N VAL A 180 -0.08 -14.50 3.04
CA VAL A 180 1.05 -13.62 2.78
C VAL A 180 2.07 -13.78 3.89
N THR A 181 3.06 -14.64 3.63
CA THR A 181 4.01 -15.12 4.64
C THR A 181 5.26 -14.24 4.78
N GLN A 182 5.56 -13.43 3.75
CA GLN A 182 6.81 -12.69 3.63
C GLN A 182 6.64 -11.19 3.91
N ALA A 183 7.66 -10.60 4.54
CA ALA A 183 7.76 -9.17 4.79
C ALA A 183 9.18 -8.65 4.51
N SER A 184 9.28 -7.36 4.23
CA SER A 184 10.55 -6.67 3.98
C SER A 184 11.60 -6.74 5.11
N ARG A 185 11.22 -7.18 6.32
CA ARG A 185 12.12 -7.34 7.47
C ARG A 185 11.86 -8.68 8.12
N GLN A 186 12.88 -9.53 8.20
CA GLN A 186 12.78 -10.89 8.73
C GLN A 186 12.10 -10.98 10.09
N ARG A 187 12.36 -10.03 11.01
CA ARG A 187 11.74 -10.00 12.34
C ARG A 187 10.21 -9.83 12.35
N LYS A 188 9.62 -9.45 11.21
CA LYS A 188 8.16 -9.38 11.03
C LYS A 188 7.59 -10.67 10.44
N CYS A 189 8.43 -11.54 9.91
CA CYS A 189 8.00 -12.83 9.40
C CYS A 189 7.71 -13.75 10.58
N TRP A 190 6.64 -14.53 10.44
CA TRP A 190 6.32 -15.61 11.36
C TRP A 190 7.14 -16.85 11.02
N SER A 191 7.28 -17.79 11.97
CA SER A 191 8.10 -18.97 11.75
C SER A 191 7.53 -19.88 10.65
N ASP A 192 8.42 -20.52 9.90
CA ASP A 192 8.03 -21.47 8.86
C ASP A 192 7.22 -22.63 9.45
N GLN A 193 7.53 -23.06 10.67
CA GLN A 193 6.79 -24.10 11.37
C GLN A 193 5.33 -23.69 11.64
N ALA A 194 5.10 -22.46 12.13
CA ALA A 194 3.75 -21.97 12.39
C ALA A 194 2.94 -21.82 11.10
N TRP A 195 3.56 -21.27 10.03
CA TRP A 195 2.91 -21.20 8.73
C TRP A 195 2.55 -22.58 8.17
N ARG A 196 3.44 -23.56 8.32
CA ARG A 196 3.19 -24.92 7.85
C ARG A 196 1.98 -25.55 8.53
N LEU A 197 1.84 -25.38 9.85
CA LEU A 197 0.67 -25.86 10.59
C LEU A 197 -0.63 -25.23 10.06
N VAL A 198 -0.64 -23.91 9.85
CA VAL A 198 -1.79 -23.20 9.27
C VAL A 198 -2.12 -23.71 7.86
N ILE A 199 -1.12 -23.96 7.02
CA ILE A 199 -1.33 -24.49 5.66
C ILE A 199 -1.95 -25.88 5.73
N GLU A 200 -1.38 -26.78 6.53
CA GLU A 200 -1.85 -28.17 6.67
C GLU A 200 -3.31 -28.21 7.15
N ASP A 201 -3.68 -27.36 8.12
CA ASP A 201 -5.05 -27.27 8.65
C ASP A 201 -6.03 -26.58 7.69
N ALA A 202 -5.54 -25.66 6.84
CA ALA A 202 -6.36 -24.92 5.87
C ALA A 202 -6.66 -25.72 4.59
N LEU A 203 -5.73 -26.56 4.12
CA LEU A 203 -5.89 -27.34 2.89
C LEU A 203 -7.18 -28.17 2.79
N PRO A 204 -7.68 -28.85 3.85
CA PRO A 204 -8.97 -29.56 3.78
C PRO A 204 -10.19 -28.63 3.83
N GLN A 205 -10.00 -27.35 4.17
CA GLN A 205 -11.08 -26.38 4.38
C GLN A 205 -11.33 -25.46 3.18
N PHE A 206 -10.34 -25.33 2.29
CA PHE A 206 -10.37 -24.47 1.11
C PHE A 206 -10.01 -25.25 -0.14
N SER A 207 -10.71 -24.95 -1.23
CA SER A 207 -10.40 -25.49 -2.55
C SER A 207 -9.03 -25.04 -3.08
N GLU A 208 -8.53 -23.89 -2.64
CA GLU A 208 -7.21 -23.36 -3.01
C GLU A 208 -6.54 -22.59 -1.87
N VAL A 209 -5.28 -22.93 -1.57
CA VAL A 209 -4.41 -22.11 -0.70
C VAL A 209 -3.34 -21.44 -1.55
N VAL A 210 -3.31 -20.11 -1.53
CA VAL A 210 -2.48 -19.29 -2.41
C VAL A 210 -1.43 -18.51 -1.63
N LEU A 211 -0.17 -18.56 -2.07
CA LEU A 211 0.95 -17.85 -1.46
C LEU A 211 1.62 -16.93 -2.48
N PRO A 212 1.38 -15.61 -2.43
CA PRO A 212 2.06 -14.67 -3.31
C PRO A 212 3.50 -14.40 -2.87
N VAL A 213 4.39 -14.26 -3.86
CA VAL A 213 5.81 -13.92 -3.66
C VAL A 213 6.23 -12.83 -4.64
N GLY A 214 7.06 -11.89 -4.18
CA GLY A 214 7.51 -10.73 -4.95
C GLY A 214 8.99 -10.75 -5.34
N SER A 215 9.74 -11.79 -4.97
CA SER A 215 11.16 -11.94 -5.33
C SER A 215 11.58 -13.41 -5.39
N ASP A 216 12.69 -13.70 -6.09
CA ASP A 216 13.26 -15.05 -6.15
C ASP A 216 13.62 -15.61 -4.76
N SER A 217 14.07 -14.75 -3.85
CA SER A 217 14.36 -15.16 -2.47
C SER A 217 13.10 -15.53 -1.69
N GLU A 218 12.01 -14.80 -1.90
CA GLU A 218 10.72 -15.12 -1.29
C GLU A 218 10.13 -16.39 -1.90
N PHE A 219 10.26 -16.57 -3.22
CA PHE A 219 9.85 -17.80 -3.91
C PHE A 219 10.57 -19.01 -3.35
N GLU A 220 11.89 -18.97 -3.20
CA GLU A 220 12.65 -20.10 -2.66
C GLU A 220 12.31 -20.38 -1.19
N ALA A 221 12.09 -19.33 -0.38
CA ALA A 221 11.65 -19.51 1.01
C ALA A 221 10.27 -20.19 1.08
N VAL A 222 9.29 -19.69 0.32
CA VAL A 222 7.94 -20.27 0.26
C VAL A 222 7.95 -21.68 -0.31
N ARG A 223 8.73 -21.94 -1.36
CA ARG A 223 8.87 -23.28 -1.96
C ARG A 223 9.36 -24.31 -0.94
N ARG A 224 10.31 -23.95 -0.08
CA ARG A 224 10.79 -24.82 1.00
C ARG A 224 9.74 -25.01 2.10
N LEU A 225 9.09 -23.93 2.53
CA LEU A 225 8.01 -23.95 3.51
C LEU A 225 6.89 -24.93 3.08
N THR A 226 6.54 -24.90 1.79
CA THR A 226 5.40 -25.63 1.23
C THR A 226 5.78 -26.96 0.59
N GLU A 227 6.97 -27.49 0.86
CA GLU A 227 7.42 -28.74 0.27
C GLU A 227 6.47 -29.89 0.66
N GLY A 228 6.01 -30.62 -0.36
CA GLY A 228 5.04 -31.72 -0.21
C GLY A 228 3.58 -31.30 -0.01
N LEU A 229 3.26 -30.01 -0.05
CA LEU A 229 1.90 -29.50 0.15
C LEU A 229 1.28 -28.99 -1.16
N PRO A 230 0.01 -29.31 -1.46
CA PRO A 230 -0.67 -28.92 -2.70
C PRO A 230 -1.16 -27.46 -2.65
N VAL A 231 -0.23 -26.51 -2.59
CA VAL A 231 -0.51 -25.07 -2.60
C VAL A 231 -0.18 -24.42 -3.94
N ARG A 232 -0.80 -23.29 -4.24
CA ARG A 232 -0.45 -22.47 -5.40
C ARG A 232 0.45 -21.31 -4.99
N ILE A 233 1.67 -21.27 -5.52
CA ILE A 233 2.59 -20.14 -5.33
C ILE A 233 2.41 -19.17 -6.51
N LEU A 234 2.02 -17.92 -6.23
CA LEU A 234 1.97 -16.88 -7.25
C LEU A 234 3.35 -16.24 -7.38
N ASN A 235 4.16 -16.79 -8.28
CA ASN A 235 5.49 -16.28 -8.60
C ASN A 235 5.48 -15.47 -9.90
N GLN A 236 6.32 -14.42 -9.95
CA GLN A 236 6.51 -13.55 -11.13
C GLN A 236 5.21 -12.93 -11.67
N GLN A 237 4.21 -12.75 -10.80
CA GLN A 237 2.94 -12.13 -11.14
C GLN A 237 3.03 -10.61 -11.00
N SER A 238 2.22 -9.87 -11.76
CA SER A 238 2.07 -8.43 -11.59
C SER A 238 1.40 -8.09 -10.25
N LEU A 239 1.47 -6.84 -9.79
CA LEU A 239 0.74 -6.46 -8.57
C LEU A 239 -0.76 -6.60 -8.75
N SER A 240 -1.26 -6.32 -9.96
CA SER A 240 -2.68 -6.48 -10.30
C SER A 240 -3.10 -7.95 -10.24
N ASP A 241 -2.22 -8.90 -10.63
CA ASP A 241 -2.42 -10.35 -10.50
C ASP A 241 -2.55 -10.80 -9.05
N VAL A 242 -1.69 -10.31 -8.18
CA VAL A 242 -1.81 -10.57 -6.75
C VAL A 242 -3.08 -9.94 -6.18
N ALA A 243 -3.41 -8.70 -6.56
CA ALA A 243 -4.62 -8.02 -6.10
C ALA A 243 -5.90 -8.71 -6.57
N ALA A 244 -5.94 -9.24 -7.80
CA ALA A 244 -7.09 -10.00 -8.30
C ALA A 244 -7.24 -11.34 -7.57
N ALA A 245 -6.13 -12.03 -7.27
CA ALA A 245 -6.16 -13.24 -6.46
C ALA A 245 -6.71 -12.98 -5.04
N ILE A 246 -6.34 -11.84 -4.44
CA ILE A 246 -6.86 -11.37 -3.15
C ILE A 246 -8.35 -11.01 -3.27
N SER A 247 -8.77 -10.31 -4.32
CA SER A 247 -10.16 -9.89 -4.53
C SER A 247 -11.14 -11.07 -4.61
N GLY A 248 -10.67 -12.20 -5.14
CA GLY A 248 -11.44 -13.45 -5.20
C GLY A 248 -11.28 -14.39 -4.00
N ALA A 249 -10.59 -13.97 -2.93
CA ALA A 249 -10.33 -14.80 -1.75
C ALA A 249 -11.47 -14.68 -0.73
N GLN A 250 -11.76 -15.77 -0.02
CA GLN A 250 -12.65 -15.72 1.16
C GLN A 250 -11.98 -15.03 2.35
N ALA A 251 -10.66 -15.19 2.46
CA ALA A 251 -9.87 -14.49 3.47
C ALA A 251 -8.41 -14.38 3.10
N VAL A 252 -7.74 -13.46 3.79
CA VAL A 252 -6.30 -13.26 3.75
C VAL A 252 -5.75 -13.37 5.17
N VAL A 253 -4.69 -14.17 5.35
CA VAL A 253 -3.85 -14.09 6.55
C VAL A 253 -2.50 -13.55 6.13
N SER A 254 -2.04 -12.48 6.77
CA SER A 254 -0.84 -11.76 6.34
C SER A 254 0.00 -11.31 7.51
N VAL A 255 1.33 -11.32 7.37
CA VAL A 255 2.20 -10.49 8.22
C VAL A 255 2.05 -8.99 7.88
N ASP A 256 2.63 -8.11 8.69
CA ASP A 256 2.67 -6.65 8.48
C ASP A 256 3.50 -6.24 7.23
N THR A 257 2.86 -6.33 6.06
CA THR A 257 3.40 -6.03 4.72
C THR A 257 2.39 -5.29 3.83
N GLY A 258 2.86 -4.82 2.67
CA GLY A 258 2.06 -4.02 1.72
C GLY A 258 0.77 -4.72 1.25
N LEU A 259 0.83 -6.03 1.02
CA LEU A 259 -0.33 -6.82 0.58
C LEU A 259 -1.45 -6.89 1.64
N ALA A 260 -1.12 -6.79 2.94
CA ALA A 260 -2.14 -6.69 3.99
C ALA A 260 -3.00 -5.42 3.81
N HIS A 261 -2.38 -4.30 3.44
CA HIS A 261 -3.12 -3.06 3.19
C HIS A 261 -3.97 -3.14 1.92
N ILE A 262 -3.51 -3.88 0.90
CA ILE A 262 -4.30 -4.14 -0.32
C ILE A 262 -5.56 -4.95 0.04
N ALA A 263 -5.41 -6.03 0.81
CA ALA A 263 -6.55 -6.83 1.26
C ALA A 263 -7.57 -6.01 2.06
N GLY A 264 -7.11 -5.19 3.01
CA GLY A 264 -7.99 -4.31 3.78
C GLY A 264 -8.71 -3.27 2.90
N ALA A 265 -8.00 -2.66 1.95
CA ALA A 265 -8.58 -1.69 1.03
C ALA A 265 -9.57 -2.30 0.01
N LEU A 266 -9.42 -3.58 -0.32
CA LEU A 266 -10.36 -4.34 -1.14
C LEU A 266 -11.57 -4.85 -0.32
N GLY A 267 -11.60 -4.62 0.99
CA GLY A 267 -12.68 -5.09 1.86
C GLY A 267 -12.70 -6.59 2.09
N ILE A 268 -11.60 -7.30 1.83
CA ILE A 268 -11.51 -8.75 2.02
C ILE A 268 -11.27 -9.06 3.50
N PRO A 269 -11.93 -10.09 4.09
CA PRO A 269 -11.62 -10.54 5.45
C PRO A 269 -10.13 -10.77 5.63
N LEU A 270 -9.52 -10.06 6.58
CA LEU A 270 -8.08 -10.03 6.75
C LEU A 270 -7.72 -10.28 8.21
N LEU A 271 -6.85 -11.25 8.47
CA LEU A 271 -6.13 -11.36 9.74
C LEU A 271 -4.68 -10.93 9.53
N ALA A 272 -4.32 -9.79 10.13
CA ALA A 272 -2.97 -9.24 10.05
C ALA A 272 -2.18 -9.55 11.32
N LEU A 273 -1.05 -10.25 11.17
CA LEU A 273 -0.18 -10.70 12.24
C LEU A 273 0.90 -9.64 12.54
N TYR A 274 0.96 -9.20 13.80
CA TYR A 274 1.88 -8.16 14.27
C TYR A 274 2.74 -8.62 15.45
N GLY A 275 4.06 -8.60 15.28
CA GLY A 275 5.03 -8.77 16.36
C GLY A 275 5.65 -7.43 16.75
N PRO A 276 6.80 -7.06 16.16
CA PRO A 276 7.60 -5.93 16.63
C PRO A 276 7.07 -4.55 16.21
N THR A 277 6.03 -4.49 15.39
CA THR A 277 5.44 -3.25 14.88
C THR A 277 4.17 -2.87 15.61
N LYS A 278 3.93 -1.57 15.71
CA LYS A 278 2.72 -1.02 16.33
C LYS A 278 1.71 -0.68 15.23
N PRO A 279 0.55 -1.35 15.18
CA PRO A 279 -0.42 -1.16 14.10
C PRO A 279 -1.17 0.19 14.16
N GLY A 280 -1.26 0.84 15.33
CA GLY A 280 -2.21 1.95 15.55
C GLY A 280 -2.10 3.17 14.62
N LEU A 281 -1.00 3.34 13.86
CA LEU A 281 -0.83 4.46 12.93
C LEU A 281 -0.89 4.08 11.45
N VAL A 282 -0.69 2.80 11.12
CA VAL A 282 -0.50 2.32 9.73
C VAL A 282 -1.08 0.94 9.50
N GLY A 283 -1.86 0.39 10.42
CA GLY A 283 -2.47 -0.93 10.27
C GLY A 283 -3.39 -1.00 9.05
N PRO A 284 -3.76 -2.21 8.60
CA PRO A 284 -4.84 -2.33 7.63
C PRO A 284 -6.12 -1.74 8.21
N VAL A 285 -6.89 -1.10 7.34
CA VAL A 285 -8.21 -0.54 7.65
C VAL A 285 -9.19 -1.17 6.68
N GLY A 286 -10.27 -1.71 7.21
CA GLY A 286 -11.37 -2.37 6.51
C GLY A 286 -12.29 -2.99 7.56
N GLU A 287 -13.59 -3.03 7.29
CA GLU A 287 -14.60 -3.47 8.26
C GLU A 287 -14.32 -4.89 8.80
N GLN A 288 -13.81 -5.76 7.94
CA GLN A 288 -13.50 -7.16 8.25
C GLN A 288 -12.01 -7.40 8.56
N SER A 289 -11.21 -6.33 8.75
CA SER A 289 -9.79 -6.43 9.10
C SER A 289 -9.59 -6.61 10.60
N HIS A 290 -8.94 -7.70 10.97
CA HIS A 290 -8.60 -8.06 12.33
C HIS A 290 -7.08 -8.05 12.51
N ILE A 291 -6.62 -7.55 13.66
CA ILE A 291 -5.20 -7.50 13.99
C ILE A 291 -4.92 -8.44 15.14
N LEU A 292 -4.15 -9.49 14.87
CA LEU A 292 -3.62 -10.37 15.90
C LEU A 292 -2.21 -9.95 16.24
N LYS A 293 -2.03 -9.47 17.47
CA LYS A 293 -0.77 -8.89 17.93
C LYS A 293 -0.16 -9.71 19.05
N SER A 294 1.12 -10.06 18.90
CA SER A 294 1.91 -10.69 19.94
C SER A 294 1.94 -9.85 21.23
N SER A 295 1.84 -10.54 22.36
CA SER A 295 1.91 -9.96 23.70
C SER A 295 3.32 -9.48 24.07
N THR A 296 4.39 -10.12 23.58
CA THR A 296 5.78 -9.70 23.84
C THR A 296 6.42 -8.91 22.69
N GLY A 297 5.71 -8.79 21.56
CA GLY A 297 6.21 -8.18 20.32
C GLY A 297 7.06 -9.12 19.46
N GLN A 298 7.06 -10.42 19.76
CA GLN A 298 7.74 -11.46 18.98
C GLN A 298 6.72 -12.26 18.17
N MET A 299 7.01 -12.51 16.89
CA MET A 299 6.08 -13.22 16.02
C MET A 299 5.77 -14.64 16.54
N ASP A 300 6.75 -15.31 17.14
CA ASP A 300 6.62 -16.68 17.64
C ASP A 300 5.66 -16.84 18.84
N ASP A 301 5.21 -15.74 19.46
CA ASP A 301 4.18 -15.79 20.50
C ASP A 301 2.79 -16.05 19.93
N ILE A 302 2.58 -15.72 18.65
CA ILE A 302 1.31 -15.96 17.97
C ILE A 302 1.25 -17.45 17.67
N ALA A 303 0.19 -18.11 18.12
CA ALA A 303 0.01 -19.54 17.97
C ALA A 303 -0.80 -19.87 16.70
N ALA A 304 -0.49 -20.99 16.05
CA ALA A 304 -1.13 -21.41 14.80
C ALA A 304 -2.62 -21.73 14.97
N ASP A 305 -2.99 -22.27 16.12
CA ASP A 305 -4.37 -22.56 16.51
C ASP A 305 -5.23 -21.29 16.64
N GLU A 306 -4.67 -20.20 17.17
CA GLU A 306 -5.36 -18.90 17.26
C GLU A 306 -5.67 -18.34 15.87
N VAL A 307 -4.71 -18.45 14.94
CA VAL A 307 -4.91 -18.08 13.53
C VAL A 307 -5.98 -18.95 12.88
N MET A 308 -5.91 -20.27 13.05
CA MET A 308 -6.89 -21.18 12.47
C MET A 308 -8.28 -21.02 13.08
N MET A 309 -8.39 -20.70 14.37
CA MET A 309 -9.66 -20.40 15.02
C MET A 309 -10.36 -19.21 14.35
N TRP A 310 -9.62 -18.15 14.01
CA TRP A 310 -10.17 -17.02 13.26
C TRP A 310 -10.59 -17.45 11.84
N VAL A 311 -9.76 -18.22 11.13
CA VAL A 311 -10.06 -18.71 9.77
C VAL A 311 -11.33 -19.57 9.76
N SER A 312 -11.53 -20.42 10.77
CA SER A 312 -12.71 -21.29 10.86
C SER A 312 -14.00 -20.56 11.28
N GLN A 313 -13.90 -19.35 11.84
CA GLN A 313 -15.05 -18.52 12.24
C GLN A 313 -15.64 -17.69 11.10
N LEU A 314 -14.99 -17.67 9.93
CA LEU A 314 -15.52 -16.96 8.77
C LEU A 314 -16.86 -17.57 8.37
N ASP A 315 -17.92 -16.74 8.38
CA ASP A 315 -19.23 -17.13 7.87
C ASP A 315 -19.09 -17.46 6.38
N ARG A 316 -19.01 -18.76 6.05
CA ARG A 316 -18.93 -19.25 4.67
C ARG A 316 -20.25 -19.08 3.90
N ALA A 317 -21.24 -18.45 4.52
CA ALA A 317 -22.60 -18.27 4.03
C ALA A 317 -22.70 -17.09 3.05
N SER A 318 -21.90 -17.06 1.97
CA SER A 318 -22.10 -16.11 0.85
C SER A 318 -21.49 -16.52 -0.49
N ALA A 319 -20.98 -17.76 -0.64
CA ALA A 319 -20.42 -18.25 -1.90
C ALA A 319 -21.38 -19.21 -2.64
N GLY A 320 -22.67 -18.86 -2.70
CA GLY A 320 -23.72 -19.60 -3.41
C GLY A 320 -24.51 -18.71 -4.34
#